data_AF-A0A367PKF5-F1
#
_entry.id   AF-A0A367PKF5-F1
#
_cell.length_a   1.000
_cell.length_b   1.000
_cell.length_c   1.000
_cell.angle_alpha   90.00
_cell.angle_beta   90.00
_cell.angle_gamma   90.00
#
_symmetry.space_group_name_H-M   'P 1'
#
loop_
_entity.id
_entity.type
_entity.pdbx_description
1 polymer ?
#
loop_
_entity_poly.entity_id
_entity_poly.type
_entity_poly.pdbx_seq_one_letter_code
_entity_poly.pdbx_strand_id
1 'polypeptide(L)'
;MQRQQVPQYKGGRRAAVFFGTMSALAIASSLAACGGSDSSDSASSSTPPPHTATPTASAESKCQAMLNMQFGEATITKSTFVQASGALPERCVVVGHMPKDLSFEMNLPTVWNERQVFSGGGGFDGLIPPDPRVDISPNLKERGYVTIASNHGHTSAGNATSIGGIDAEFALDQDMLNDYAFLSVPRVIGPARAVMTYVYGEQKVASSKSIYEGCSGGGRQALLQAQRNPTLFDGIIARAPANAYIPQFLYYQKSFKQLAQPGAALSTAKIKTIAKAVLNKCDSLDGLKDNIIGKPDACQFDIAELRCTGAETDACLTDTQVASAKSLYEPTNVASGRYTWPGFPFGGGEDGSFGTPIWGNAIAKGLMDGFIKYMVARDAAVDSLQLDPAQYTTRLDELSSLINAVNPDLSQFRAKGGKLLLWHGMADWLITPNNTINYYNAVVAAAGGQAAADQFMEFYTAPGVNHCALGNGADNVDLVGPMFEWLEKGTPPSTNKIVAQTFYAPPGTTRITRPLCRYPQYPKYNGTGDPNVESSFTCTGPSQ
;
A
#
# COMPACT_ATOMS: atom_id res chain seq x y z
N MET A 1 -10.69 47.15 -8.33
CA MET A 1 -9.40 47.67 -8.82
C MET A 1 -8.48 46.50 -9.13
N GLN A 2 -7.96 46.48 -10.36
CA GLN A 2 -6.87 45.66 -10.92
C GLN A 2 -6.77 44.15 -10.59
N ARG A 3 -7.13 43.33 -11.59
CA ARG A 3 -6.70 41.93 -11.73
C ARG A 3 -5.19 41.90 -12.05
N GLN A 4 -4.41 41.17 -11.25
CA GLN A 4 -3.05 40.78 -11.63
C GLN A 4 -3.07 39.41 -12.31
N GLN A 5 -2.49 39.36 -13.51
CA GLN A 5 -2.29 38.17 -14.32
C GLN A 5 -1.10 37.37 -13.81
N VAL A 6 -1.26 36.05 -13.70
CA VAL A 6 -0.17 35.08 -13.47
C VAL A 6 0.34 34.59 -14.83
N PRO A 7 1.66 34.57 -15.10
CA PRO A 7 2.18 34.14 -16.40
C PRO A 7 2.22 32.61 -16.53
N GLN A 8 1.74 32.11 -17.66
CA GLN A 8 1.82 30.71 -18.09
C GLN A 8 3.27 30.26 -18.34
N TYR A 9 3.66 29.14 -17.73
CA TYR A 9 4.89 28.42 -18.08
C TYR A 9 4.69 27.62 -19.38
N LYS A 10 5.48 27.95 -20.41
CA LYS A 10 5.53 27.23 -21.69
C LYS A 10 6.35 25.94 -21.54
N GLY A 11 5.77 24.83 -22.01
CA GLY A 11 6.37 23.50 -22.02
C GLY A 11 7.60 23.37 -22.92
N GLY A 12 8.59 22.63 -22.43
CA GLY A 12 9.78 22.21 -23.16
C GLY A 12 9.48 21.07 -24.14
N ARG A 13 10.07 21.21 -25.32
CA ARG A 13 9.93 20.35 -26.52
C ARG A 13 10.39 18.91 -26.27
N ARG A 14 9.56 17.94 -26.66
CA ARG A 14 9.97 16.57 -26.97
C ARG A 14 10.56 16.53 -28.37
N ALA A 15 11.78 16.01 -28.51
CA ALA A 15 12.39 15.69 -29.79
C ALA A 15 11.79 14.38 -30.33
N ALA A 16 11.17 14.45 -31.51
CA ALA A 16 10.71 13.30 -32.27
C ALA A 16 11.83 12.88 -33.25
N VAL A 17 12.24 11.62 -33.19
CA VAL A 17 13.16 11.02 -34.17
C VAL A 17 12.31 10.41 -35.28
N PHE A 18 12.47 10.95 -36.49
CA PHE A 18 11.91 10.44 -37.74
C PHE A 18 12.63 9.15 -38.14
N PHE A 19 11.89 8.07 -38.42
CA PHE A 19 12.38 6.97 -39.25
C PHE A 19 11.74 7.08 -40.63
N GLY A 20 12.61 7.23 -41.64
CA GLY A 20 12.25 7.39 -43.04
C GLY A 20 11.67 6.12 -43.65
N THR A 21 10.66 6.34 -44.49
CA THR A 21 10.08 5.38 -45.40
C THR A 21 11.05 5.05 -46.54
N MET A 22 11.16 3.77 -46.88
CA MET A 22 11.75 3.35 -48.15
C MET A 22 10.80 2.35 -48.82
N SER A 23 10.17 2.82 -49.89
CA SER A 23 9.37 2.02 -50.82
C SER A 23 10.30 1.30 -51.80
N ALA A 24 10.00 0.04 -52.11
CA ALA A 24 10.49 -0.60 -53.33
C ALA A 24 9.43 -1.57 -53.89
N LEU A 25 9.38 -1.58 -55.21
CA LEU A 25 8.32 -2.02 -56.12
C LEU A 25 8.17 -3.54 -56.29
N ALA A 26 6.99 -3.87 -56.81
CA ALA A 26 6.46 -5.15 -57.27
C ALA A 26 7.30 -5.90 -58.34
N ILE A 27 7.15 -7.23 -58.36
CA ILE A 27 7.12 -8.05 -59.59
C ILE A 27 6.04 -9.14 -59.43
N ALA A 28 5.18 -9.26 -60.44
CA ALA A 28 4.16 -10.29 -60.60
C ALA A 28 4.67 -11.43 -61.50
N SER A 29 4.22 -12.67 -61.29
CA SER A 29 4.08 -13.68 -62.36
C SER A 29 3.05 -14.73 -61.96
N SER A 30 2.15 -15.02 -62.89
CA SER A 30 1.08 -16.01 -62.84
C SER A 30 1.40 -17.22 -63.73
N LEU A 31 0.58 -18.27 -63.57
CA LEU A 31 0.22 -19.39 -64.49
C LEU A 31 0.77 -20.81 -64.18
N ALA A 32 -0.15 -21.60 -63.62
CA ALA A 32 -0.76 -22.84 -64.14
C ALA A 32 0.11 -23.92 -64.85
N ALA A 33 0.01 -25.19 -64.39
CA ALA A 33 -0.89 -26.22 -64.97
C ALA A 33 -0.53 -27.70 -64.60
N CYS A 34 -1.58 -28.45 -64.25
CA CYS A 34 -1.96 -29.83 -64.65
C CYS A 34 -1.24 -31.13 -64.22
N GLY A 35 -2.08 -32.08 -63.75
CA GLY A 35 -2.08 -33.54 -64.02
C GLY A 35 -1.83 -34.43 -62.79
N GLY A 36 -2.56 -35.49 -62.43
CA GLY A 36 -3.72 -36.28 -62.92
C GLY A 36 -4.02 -37.36 -61.83
N SER A 37 -5.28 -37.62 -61.44
CA SER A 37 -6.25 -38.65 -61.89
C SER A 37 -6.21 -40.00 -61.17
N ASP A 38 -7.43 -40.55 -60.99
CA ASP A 38 -7.87 -41.90 -60.56
C ASP A 38 -8.05 -42.09 -59.04
N SER A 39 -9.16 -42.61 -58.49
CA SER A 39 -10.29 -43.37 -59.03
C SER A 39 -11.50 -43.31 -58.06
N SER A 40 -12.67 -43.63 -58.61
CA SER A 40 -14.02 -43.54 -58.04
C SER A 40 -14.33 -44.58 -56.96
N ASP A 41 -15.03 -44.17 -55.90
CA ASP A 41 -16.09 -44.96 -55.28
C ASP A 41 -17.16 -44.06 -54.65
N SER A 42 -18.40 -44.27 -55.07
CA SER A 42 -19.59 -43.54 -54.66
C SER A 42 -20.16 -44.11 -53.35
N ALA A 43 -20.08 -43.35 -52.26
CA ALA A 43 -20.81 -43.61 -51.02
C ALA A 43 -21.69 -42.39 -50.69
N SER A 44 -22.94 -42.68 -50.29
CA SER A 44 -24.01 -41.72 -50.08
C SER A 44 -23.66 -40.64 -49.07
N SER A 45 -23.94 -39.39 -49.46
CA SER A 45 -23.85 -38.19 -48.66
C SER A 45 -24.85 -38.18 -47.49
N SER A 46 -24.33 -38.18 -46.26
CA SER A 46 -24.99 -37.51 -45.13
C SER A 46 -24.00 -36.50 -44.55
N THR A 47 -23.99 -35.30 -45.12
CA THR A 47 -23.26 -34.16 -44.57
C THR A 47 -23.84 -33.87 -43.17
N PRO A 48 -23.02 -33.81 -42.10
CA PRO A 48 -23.48 -33.25 -40.84
C PRO A 48 -23.96 -31.81 -41.09
N PRO A 49 -25.00 -31.32 -40.40
CA PRO A 49 -25.36 -29.91 -40.52
C PRO A 49 -24.11 -29.08 -40.23
N PRO A 50 -23.87 -27.98 -40.96
CA PRO A 50 -22.73 -27.13 -40.65
C PRO A 50 -22.92 -26.68 -39.21
N HIS A 51 -22.01 -27.11 -38.34
CA HIS A 51 -21.83 -26.44 -37.06
C HIS A 51 -21.49 -25.00 -37.44
N THR A 52 -22.48 -24.12 -37.39
CA THR A 52 -22.27 -22.68 -37.29
C THR A 52 -21.55 -22.49 -35.97
N ALA A 53 -20.23 -22.69 -35.98
CA ALA A 53 -19.36 -22.23 -34.93
C ALA A 53 -19.53 -20.72 -34.92
N THR A 54 -20.35 -20.22 -34.00
CA THR A 54 -20.39 -18.81 -33.67
C THR A 54 -18.94 -18.36 -33.52
N PRO A 55 -18.46 -17.39 -34.30
CA PRO A 55 -17.09 -16.93 -34.18
C PRO A 55 -16.83 -16.61 -32.71
N THR A 56 -15.88 -17.31 -32.09
CA THR A 56 -15.52 -17.01 -30.71
C THR A 56 -14.99 -15.58 -30.72
N ALA A 57 -15.68 -14.67 -30.03
CA ALA A 57 -15.29 -13.27 -29.95
C ALA A 57 -13.82 -13.17 -29.53
N SER A 58 -13.00 -12.44 -30.29
CA SER A 58 -11.61 -12.15 -29.95
C SER A 58 -11.53 -11.43 -28.59
N ALA A 59 -10.39 -11.53 -27.90
CA ALA A 59 -10.18 -10.83 -26.63
C ALA A 59 -10.45 -9.31 -26.75
N GLU A 60 -10.04 -8.70 -27.86
CA GLU A 60 -10.33 -7.31 -28.18
C GLU A 60 -11.83 -7.03 -28.31
N SER A 61 -12.56 -7.83 -29.08
CA SER A 61 -14.01 -7.62 -29.26
C SER A 61 -14.78 -7.83 -27.96
N LYS A 62 -14.41 -8.82 -27.15
CA LYS A 62 -14.98 -9.02 -25.80
C LYS A 62 -14.69 -7.83 -24.88
N CYS A 63 -13.48 -7.31 -24.92
CA CYS A 63 -13.10 -6.12 -24.16
C CYS A 63 -13.99 -4.93 -24.56
N GLN A 64 -14.03 -4.60 -25.84
CA GLN A 64 -14.79 -3.46 -26.36
C GLN A 64 -16.30 -3.59 -26.08
N ALA A 65 -16.84 -4.81 -26.13
CA ALA A 65 -18.25 -5.08 -25.84
C ALA A 65 -18.67 -4.75 -24.40
N MET A 66 -17.74 -4.69 -23.44
CA MET A 66 -18.07 -4.37 -22.05
C MET A 66 -18.51 -2.92 -21.83
N LEU A 67 -18.23 -1.99 -22.76
CA LEU A 67 -18.62 -0.59 -22.58
C LEU A 67 -20.15 -0.47 -22.41
N ASN A 68 -20.57 0.24 -21.36
CA ASN A 68 -21.97 0.42 -20.93
C ASN A 68 -22.69 -0.86 -20.45
N MET A 69 -22.01 -2.01 -20.36
CA MET A 69 -22.59 -3.19 -19.71
C MET A 69 -22.72 -2.98 -18.21
N GLN A 70 -23.74 -3.61 -17.63
CA GLN A 70 -24.00 -3.61 -16.20
C GLN A 70 -23.60 -4.95 -15.57
N PHE A 71 -22.86 -4.89 -14.47
CA PHE A 71 -22.41 -6.03 -13.67
C PHE A 71 -22.77 -5.76 -12.21
N GLY A 72 -23.90 -6.31 -11.75
CA GLY A 72 -24.47 -5.95 -10.45
C GLY A 72 -24.80 -4.45 -10.39
N GLU A 73 -24.29 -3.74 -9.38
CA GLU A 73 -24.45 -2.28 -9.25
C GLU A 73 -23.52 -1.46 -10.16
N ALA A 74 -22.53 -2.08 -10.82
CA ALA A 74 -21.54 -1.36 -11.61
C ALA A 74 -21.94 -1.24 -13.08
N THR A 75 -21.81 -0.05 -13.64
CA THR A 75 -21.84 0.20 -15.09
C THR A 75 -20.42 0.43 -15.58
N ILE A 76 -19.98 -0.28 -16.61
CA ILE A 76 -18.66 -0.09 -17.19
C ILE A 76 -18.66 1.20 -18.03
N THR A 77 -17.92 2.21 -17.58
CA THR A 77 -17.84 3.54 -18.21
C THR A 77 -16.58 3.71 -19.06
N LYS A 78 -15.59 2.83 -18.88
CA LYS A 78 -14.40 2.73 -19.74
C LYS A 78 -14.14 1.26 -20.01
N SER A 79 -13.87 0.92 -21.26
CA SER A 79 -13.30 -0.36 -21.65
C SER A 79 -12.30 -0.15 -22.78
N THR A 80 -11.05 -0.53 -22.58
CA THR A 80 -9.98 -0.27 -23.54
C THR A 80 -9.08 -1.49 -23.66
N PHE A 81 -8.98 -2.01 -24.87
CA PHE A 81 -8.02 -3.05 -25.18
C PHE A 81 -6.63 -2.43 -25.38
N VAL A 82 -5.64 -2.98 -24.69
CA VAL A 82 -4.26 -2.48 -24.70
C VAL A 82 -3.36 -3.61 -25.21
N GLN A 83 -2.69 -3.34 -26.33
CA GLN A 83 -1.70 -4.24 -26.92
C GLN A 83 -0.51 -4.46 -25.97
N ALA A 84 0.14 -5.61 -26.08
CA ALA A 84 1.36 -5.90 -25.31
C ALA A 84 2.46 -4.87 -25.61
N SER A 85 3.21 -4.48 -24.59
CA SER A 85 4.32 -3.52 -24.74
C SER A 85 5.36 -3.72 -23.65
N GLY A 86 6.62 -3.94 -24.04
CA GLY A 86 7.68 -4.29 -23.10
C GLY A 86 7.34 -5.57 -22.32
N ALA A 87 7.41 -5.51 -20.99
CA ALA A 87 7.04 -6.61 -20.10
C ALA A 87 5.52 -6.71 -19.83
N LEU A 88 4.73 -5.71 -20.24
CA LEU A 88 3.30 -5.70 -19.99
C LEU A 88 2.55 -6.58 -21.01
N PRO A 89 1.72 -7.54 -20.57
CA PRO A 89 0.91 -8.34 -21.47
C PRO A 89 -0.21 -7.53 -22.09
N GLU A 90 -0.72 -8.05 -23.20
CA GLU A 90 -1.99 -7.64 -23.78
C GLU A 90 -3.12 -7.82 -22.76
N ARG A 91 -3.96 -6.80 -22.60
CA ARG A 91 -5.00 -6.77 -21.56
C ARG A 91 -6.15 -5.84 -21.89
N CYS A 92 -7.30 -6.10 -21.28
CA CYS A 92 -8.41 -5.17 -21.22
C CYS A 92 -8.33 -4.32 -19.95
N VAL A 93 -8.45 -3.00 -20.07
CA VAL A 93 -8.55 -2.07 -18.94
C VAL A 93 -9.99 -1.57 -18.87
N VAL A 94 -10.67 -1.87 -17.76
CA VAL A 94 -12.06 -1.45 -17.54
C VAL A 94 -12.19 -0.56 -16.32
N VAL A 95 -13.10 0.41 -16.38
CA VAL A 95 -13.53 1.19 -15.22
C VAL A 95 -15.02 0.98 -15.02
N GLY A 96 -15.39 0.47 -13.85
CA GLY A 96 -16.77 0.36 -13.40
C GLY A 96 -17.13 1.52 -12.48
N HIS A 97 -18.27 2.15 -12.73
CA HIS A 97 -18.87 3.16 -11.87
C HIS A 97 -20.10 2.60 -11.17
N MET A 98 -20.23 2.88 -9.88
CA MET A 98 -21.29 2.41 -8.99
C MET A 98 -21.97 3.61 -8.33
N PRO A 99 -23.19 3.44 -7.77
CA PRO A 99 -23.85 4.51 -7.02
C PRO A 99 -22.96 5.08 -5.90
N LYS A 100 -23.18 6.36 -5.57
CA LYS A 100 -22.49 7.10 -4.50
C LYS A 100 -21.00 7.33 -4.77
N ASP A 101 -20.67 7.62 -6.03
CA ASP A 101 -19.31 7.97 -6.48
C ASP A 101 -18.25 6.87 -6.24
N LEU A 102 -18.68 5.63 -6.03
CA LEU A 102 -17.78 4.48 -5.96
C LEU A 102 -17.38 4.04 -7.36
N SER A 103 -16.08 3.92 -7.61
CA SER A 103 -15.53 3.45 -8.88
C SER A 103 -14.40 2.46 -8.65
N PHE A 104 -14.18 1.57 -9.61
CA PHE A 104 -13.04 0.66 -9.63
C PHE A 104 -12.44 0.53 -11.03
N GLU A 105 -11.14 0.26 -11.10
CA GLU A 105 -10.44 -0.12 -12.32
C GLU A 105 -10.01 -1.58 -12.22
N MET A 106 -10.10 -2.30 -13.35
CA MET A 106 -9.49 -3.62 -13.49
C MET A 106 -8.55 -3.66 -14.70
N ASN A 107 -7.44 -4.38 -14.54
CA ASN A 107 -6.60 -4.81 -15.65
C ASN A 107 -6.79 -6.33 -15.82
N LEU A 108 -7.22 -6.75 -17.01
CA LEU A 108 -7.64 -8.11 -17.34
C LEU A 108 -6.74 -8.65 -18.48
N PRO A 109 -5.65 -9.38 -18.16
CA PRO A 109 -4.77 -9.92 -19.21
C PRO A 109 -5.47 -10.95 -20.07
N THR A 110 -5.25 -10.92 -21.40
CA THR A 110 -5.87 -11.89 -22.32
C THR A 110 -5.52 -13.33 -21.93
N VAL A 111 -4.26 -13.56 -21.53
CA VAL A 111 -3.80 -14.82 -20.95
C VAL A 111 -3.71 -14.65 -19.44
N TRP A 112 -4.76 -15.06 -18.74
CA TRP A 112 -4.84 -15.00 -17.29
C TRP A 112 -4.36 -16.31 -16.64
N ASN A 113 -3.57 -16.18 -15.57
CA ASN A 113 -3.02 -17.30 -14.80
C ASN A 113 -3.84 -17.63 -13.54
N GLU A 114 -5.13 -17.26 -13.51
CA GLU A 114 -6.06 -17.57 -12.41
C GLU A 114 -5.67 -16.96 -11.06
N ARG A 115 -4.88 -15.88 -11.09
CA ARG A 115 -4.48 -15.11 -9.91
C ARG A 115 -4.96 -13.68 -10.00
N GLN A 116 -5.50 -13.16 -8.91
CA GLN A 116 -5.98 -11.79 -8.82
C GLN A 116 -5.46 -11.06 -7.59
N VAL A 117 -5.17 -9.77 -7.76
CA VAL A 117 -4.69 -8.90 -6.69
C VAL A 117 -5.58 -7.66 -6.61
N PHE A 118 -6.20 -7.44 -5.46
CA PHE A 118 -6.84 -6.16 -5.13
C PHE A 118 -5.79 -5.26 -4.48
N SER A 119 -5.52 -4.12 -5.11
CA SER A 119 -4.60 -3.12 -4.61
C SER A 119 -5.35 -2.08 -3.79
N GLY A 120 -5.08 -2.05 -2.49
CA GLY A 120 -5.61 -1.07 -1.56
C GLY A 120 -5.14 0.35 -1.85
N GLY A 121 -5.82 1.32 -1.23
CA GLY A 121 -5.50 2.74 -1.35
C GLY A 121 -4.61 3.25 -0.22
N GLY A 122 -4.80 4.52 0.16
CA GLY A 122 -4.06 5.22 1.21
C GLY A 122 -4.77 6.49 1.68
N GLY A 123 -4.30 7.06 2.80
CA GLY A 123 -4.87 8.29 3.34
C GLY A 123 -6.36 8.13 3.61
N PHE A 124 -7.16 9.12 3.21
CA PHE A 124 -8.62 9.05 3.23
C PHE A 124 -9.23 8.54 1.91
N ASP A 125 -8.41 8.04 0.98
CA ASP A 125 -8.75 7.69 -0.40
C ASP A 125 -9.60 8.77 -1.10
N GLY A 126 -10.34 8.45 -2.17
CA GLY A 126 -10.87 9.45 -3.10
C GLY A 126 -10.24 9.41 -4.50
N LEU A 127 -9.44 8.39 -4.80
CA LEU A 127 -8.84 8.16 -6.12
C LEU A 127 -8.54 6.68 -6.33
N ILE A 128 -8.63 6.19 -7.57
CA ILE A 128 -8.12 4.86 -7.92
C ILE A 128 -6.59 4.96 -7.97
N PRO A 129 -5.86 4.22 -7.13
CA PRO A 129 -4.41 4.32 -7.05
C PRO A 129 -3.72 4.18 -8.43
N PRO A 130 -2.79 5.08 -8.78
CA PRO A 130 -2.05 4.99 -10.05
C PRO A 130 -1.08 3.79 -10.03
N ASP A 131 -0.51 3.48 -11.20
CA ASP A 131 0.53 2.45 -11.39
C ASP A 131 1.63 3.06 -12.29
N PRO A 132 2.93 2.78 -12.06
CA PRO A 132 3.50 1.89 -11.04
C PRO A 132 3.43 2.46 -9.62
N ARG A 133 3.48 1.56 -8.64
CA ARG A 133 3.45 1.84 -7.20
C ARG A 133 4.69 1.28 -6.50
N VAL A 134 5.27 2.06 -5.59
CA VAL A 134 6.47 1.67 -4.83
C VAL A 134 6.12 1.08 -3.46
N ASP A 135 4.89 1.28 -3.01
CA ASP A 135 4.34 0.92 -1.69
C ASP A 135 3.74 -0.50 -1.63
N ILE A 136 3.71 -1.22 -2.74
CA ILE A 136 3.18 -2.59 -2.86
C ILE A 136 4.16 -3.48 -3.65
N SER A 137 3.82 -4.77 -3.81
CA SER A 137 4.67 -5.70 -4.57
C SER A 137 4.85 -5.23 -6.02
N PRO A 138 6.06 -5.28 -6.57
CA PRO A 138 6.34 -4.74 -7.90
C PRO A 138 5.73 -5.59 -9.02
N ASN A 139 5.57 -4.97 -10.19
CA ASN A 139 5.32 -5.64 -11.48
C ASN A 139 4.02 -6.46 -11.53
N LEU A 140 3.00 -6.16 -10.71
CA LEU A 140 1.76 -6.96 -10.66
C LEU A 140 1.09 -7.13 -12.03
N LYS A 141 1.02 -6.05 -12.82
CA LYS A 141 0.41 -6.04 -14.16
C LYS A 141 1.22 -6.84 -15.19
N GLU A 142 2.51 -7.07 -14.95
CA GLU A 142 3.41 -7.82 -15.84
C GLU A 142 3.28 -9.34 -15.62
N ARG A 143 2.76 -9.76 -14.45
CA ARG A 143 2.77 -11.16 -13.99
C ARG A 143 1.56 -11.98 -14.45
N GLY A 144 0.76 -11.46 -15.39
CA GLY A 144 -0.45 -12.12 -15.88
C GLY A 144 -1.59 -12.18 -14.86
N TYR A 145 -1.54 -11.33 -13.82
CA TYR A 145 -2.59 -11.22 -12.81
C TYR A 145 -3.73 -10.33 -13.29
N VAL A 146 -4.94 -10.61 -12.81
CA VAL A 146 -5.99 -9.58 -12.79
C VAL A 146 -5.67 -8.62 -11.63
N THR A 147 -5.59 -7.32 -11.89
CA THR A 147 -5.41 -6.32 -10.83
C THR A 147 -6.67 -5.47 -10.69
N ILE A 148 -7.11 -5.22 -9.46
CA ILE A 148 -8.32 -4.45 -9.13
C ILE A 148 -7.96 -3.33 -8.18
N ALA A 149 -8.48 -2.13 -8.36
CA ALA A 149 -8.32 -1.02 -7.42
C ALA A 149 -9.57 -0.12 -7.41
N SER A 150 -9.83 0.59 -6.30
CA SER A 150 -11.03 1.44 -6.14
C SER A 150 -10.70 2.81 -5.56
N ASN A 151 -11.56 3.80 -5.84
CA ASN A 151 -11.50 5.13 -5.21
C ASN A 151 -12.06 5.17 -3.78
N HIS A 152 -12.62 4.06 -3.29
CA HIS A 152 -13.16 3.95 -1.93
C HIS A 152 -14.34 4.88 -1.63
N GLY A 153 -15.20 5.12 -2.63
CA GLY A 153 -16.55 5.65 -2.41
C GLY A 153 -16.69 7.15 -2.48
N HIS A 154 -15.68 7.84 -2.99
CA HIS A 154 -15.75 9.26 -3.34
C HIS A 154 -14.60 9.62 -4.30
N THR A 155 -14.67 10.83 -4.84
CA THR A 155 -13.62 11.44 -5.67
C THR A 155 -13.10 12.68 -4.97
N SER A 156 -11.80 12.73 -4.71
CA SER A 156 -11.16 13.87 -4.06
C SER A 156 -11.15 15.10 -4.97
N ALA A 157 -11.45 16.29 -4.41
CA ALA A 157 -11.58 17.54 -5.15
C ALA A 157 -10.23 18.20 -5.56
N GLY A 158 -9.13 17.43 -5.64
CA GLY A 158 -7.83 17.94 -6.12
C GLY A 158 -6.70 18.04 -5.07
N ASN A 159 -6.91 17.58 -3.84
CA ASN A 159 -5.88 17.50 -2.78
C ASN A 159 -5.32 16.07 -2.59
N ALA A 160 -5.44 15.23 -3.62
CA ALA A 160 -4.85 13.90 -3.65
C ALA A 160 -3.31 14.00 -3.64
N THR A 161 -2.70 13.35 -2.66
CA THR A 161 -1.25 13.13 -2.62
C THR A 161 -0.93 11.75 -3.17
N SER A 162 0.37 11.44 -3.36
CA SER A 162 0.82 10.09 -3.69
C SER A 162 0.43 9.02 -2.65
N ILE A 163 -0.02 9.42 -1.46
CA ILE A 163 -0.50 8.51 -0.40
C ILE A 163 -2.03 8.55 -0.22
N GLY A 164 -2.79 9.16 -1.13
CA GLY A 164 -4.25 9.30 -1.05
C GLY A 164 -4.74 10.74 -0.76
N GLY A 165 -6.06 10.90 -0.64
CA GLY A 165 -6.69 12.15 -0.19
C GLY A 165 -6.37 12.45 1.28
N ILE A 166 -6.19 13.72 1.62
CA ILE A 166 -5.97 14.17 3.01
C ILE A 166 -7.12 15.02 3.58
N ASP A 167 -8.08 15.36 2.72
CA ASP A 167 -9.30 16.07 3.08
C ASP A 167 -10.42 15.06 3.35
N ALA A 168 -11.11 15.22 4.47
CA ALA A 168 -12.15 14.30 4.92
C ALA A 168 -13.56 14.88 4.77
N GLU A 169 -13.77 15.95 4.01
CA GLU A 169 -15.10 16.58 3.84
C GLU A 169 -16.17 15.58 3.38
N PHE A 170 -15.80 14.59 2.55
CA PHE A 170 -16.72 13.51 2.13
C PHE A 170 -17.37 12.78 3.31
N ALA A 171 -16.72 12.73 4.47
CA ALA A 171 -17.20 12.03 5.66
C ALA A 171 -18.41 12.73 6.33
N LEU A 172 -18.77 13.94 5.88
CA LEU A 172 -20.03 14.57 6.26
C LEU A 172 -21.24 13.84 5.66
N ASP A 173 -21.05 13.17 4.53
CA ASP A 173 -21.98 12.20 3.96
C ASP A 173 -21.75 10.81 4.59
N GLN A 174 -22.78 10.28 5.25
CA GLN A 174 -22.67 9.03 5.98
C GLN A 174 -22.46 7.82 5.08
N ASP A 175 -22.97 7.85 3.84
CA ASP A 175 -22.81 6.77 2.90
C ASP A 175 -21.38 6.71 2.37
N MET A 176 -20.79 7.86 2.03
CA MET A 176 -19.38 7.95 1.64
C MET A 176 -18.45 7.57 2.80
N LEU A 177 -18.78 7.98 4.03
CA LEU A 177 -18.06 7.53 5.22
C LEU A 177 -18.12 6.01 5.39
N ASN A 178 -19.27 5.38 5.17
CA ASN A 178 -19.41 3.92 5.29
C ASN A 178 -18.62 3.18 4.18
N ASP A 179 -18.63 3.70 2.95
CA ASP A 179 -17.83 3.15 1.84
C ASP A 179 -16.33 3.22 2.14
N TYR A 180 -15.84 4.37 2.58
CA TYR A 180 -14.44 4.54 3.01
C TYR A 180 -14.09 3.64 4.20
N ALA A 181 -14.98 3.59 5.20
CA ALA A 181 -14.73 2.89 6.45
C ALA A 181 -14.66 1.38 6.25
N PHE A 182 -15.60 0.76 5.52
CA PHE A 182 -15.64 -0.70 5.39
C PHE A 182 -16.40 -1.28 4.19
N LEU A 183 -17.25 -0.51 3.48
CA LEU A 183 -18.13 -1.07 2.45
C LEU A 183 -17.55 -1.11 1.03
N SER A 184 -16.58 -0.26 0.69
CA SER A 184 -16.10 -0.16 -0.70
C SER A 184 -15.57 -1.50 -1.24
N VAL A 185 -14.65 -2.14 -0.53
CA VAL A 185 -14.02 -3.41 -0.97
C VAL A 185 -15.07 -4.53 -1.18
N PRO A 186 -15.94 -4.89 -0.21
CA PRO A 186 -16.97 -5.90 -0.43
C PRO A 186 -17.94 -5.53 -1.55
N ARG A 187 -18.28 -4.24 -1.72
CA ARG A 187 -19.16 -3.78 -2.81
C ARG A 187 -18.51 -3.94 -4.17
N VAL A 188 -17.21 -3.64 -4.32
CA VAL A 188 -16.48 -3.72 -5.60
C VAL A 188 -16.23 -5.18 -6.03
N ILE A 189 -15.96 -6.08 -5.09
CA ILE A 189 -15.58 -7.46 -5.42
C ILE A 189 -16.70 -8.24 -6.14
N GLY A 190 -17.98 -7.98 -5.84
CA GLY A 190 -19.11 -8.62 -6.53
C GLY A 190 -19.12 -8.34 -8.04
N PRO A 191 -19.28 -7.06 -8.46
CA PRO A 191 -19.17 -6.65 -9.86
C PRO A 191 -17.86 -7.05 -10.53
N ALA A 192 -16.72 -6.93 -9.85
CA ALA A 192 -15.43 -7.30 -10.42
C ALA A 192 -15.37 -8.80 -10.77
N ARG A 193 -15.88 -9.67 -9.89
CA ARG A 193 -16.01 -11.11 -10.18
C ARG A 193 -16.94 -11.38 -11.36
N ALA A 194 -18.05 -10.66 -11.47
CA ALA A 194 -18.96 -10.81 -12.62
C ALA A 194 -18.31 -10.40 -13.95
N VAL A 195 -17.49 -9.33 -13.96
CA VAL A 195 -16.66 -8.96 -15.11
C VAL A 195 -15.67 -10.08 -15.45
N MET A 196 -14.99 -10.66 -14.45
CA MET A 196 -14.07 -11.77 -14.68
C MET A 196 -14.78 -13.01 -15.23
N THR A 197 -15.97 -13.35 -14.71
CA THR A 197 -16.77 -14.49 -15.20
C THR A 197 -17.17 -14.27 -16.65
N TYR A 198 -17.52 -13.03 -17.05
CA TYR A 198 -17.79 -12.70 -18.45
C TYR A 198 -16.57 -12.90 -19.36
N VAL A 199 -15.37 -12.51 -18.90
CA VAL A 199 -14.14 -12.58 -19.71
C VAL A 199 -13.56 -14.00 -19.76
N TYR A 200 -13.42 -14.66 -18.61
CA TYR A 200 -12.65 -15.91 -18.44
C TYR A 200 -13.52 -17.16 -18.22
N GLY A 201 -14.80 -17.00 -17.91
CA GLY A 201 -15.71 -18.09 -17.58
C GLY A 201 -15.69 -18.47 -16.09
N GLU A 202 -16.84 -18.95 -15.60
CA GLU A 202 -17.10 -19.19 -14.18
C GLU A 202 -16.12 -20.17 -13.54
N GLN A 203 -15.78 -21.27 -14.23
CA GLN A 203 -14.89 -22.29 -13.68
C GLN A 203 -13.53 -21.72 -13.28
N LYS A 204 -12.92 -20.88 -14.12
CA LYS A 204 -11.62 -20.26 -13.84
C LYS A 204 -11.71 -19.25 -12.70
N VAL A 205 -12.80 -18.51 -12.62
CA VAL A 205 -13.01 -17.54 -11.54
C VAL A 205 -13.19 -18.26 -10.21
N ALA A 206 -13.95 -19.36 -10.19
CA ALA A 206 -14.17 -20.17 -8.98
C ALA A 206 -12.90 -20.89 -8.48
N SER A 207 -11.98 -21.27 -9.38
CA SER A 207 -10.68 -21.88 -9.00
C SER A 207 -9.59 -20.85 -8.66
N SER A 208 -9.80 -19.57 -9.00
CA SER A 208 -8.78 -18.54 -8.85
C SER A 208 -8.39 -18.25 -7.40
N LYS A 209 -7.15 -17.79 -7.21
CA LYS A 209 -6.66 -17.29 -5.93
C LYS A 209 -6.67 -15.78 -5.88
N SER A 210 -7.13 -15.25 -4.76
CA SER A 210 -7.30 -13.81 -4.54
C SER A 210 -6.45 -13.29 -3.40
N ILE A 211 -5.67 -12.24 -3.68
CA ILE A 211 -4.87 -11.53 -2.68
C ILE A 211 -5.38 -10.09 -2.57
N TYR A 212 -5.45 -9.58 -1.34
CA TYR A 212 -5.50 -8.14 -1.08
C TYR A 212 -4.11 -7.67 -0.66
N GLU A 213 -3.57 -6.62 -1.28
CA GLU A 213 -2.36 -5.94 -0.81
C GLU A 213 -2.60 -4.43 -0.74
N GLY A 214 -2.26 -3.82 0.40
CA GLY A 214 -2.32 -2.38 0.57
C GLY A 214 -1.37 -1.89 1.65
N CYS A 215 -1.03 -0.61 1.59
CA CYS A 215 -0.20 0.06 2.58
C CYS A 215 -0.93 1.22 3.25
N SER A 216 -0.60 1.57 4.50
CA SER A 216 -1.23 2.70 5.20
C SER A 216 -2.75 2.51 5.41
N GLY A 217 -3.56 3.41 4.88
CA GLY A 217 -5.02 3.25 4.77
C GLY A 217 -5.40 1.95 4.04
N GLY A 218 -4.66 1.55 3.00
CA GLY A 218 -4.76 0.24 2.36
C GLY A 218 -4.39 -0.92 3.26
N GLY A 219 -3.41 -0.76 4.15
CA GLY A 219 -3.08 -1.78 5.16
C GLY A 219 -4.22 -1.98 6.18
N ARG A 220 -4.88 -0.89 6.58
CA ARG A 220 -6.11 -0.95 7.40
C ARG A 220 -7.24 -1.66 6.65
N GLN A 221 -7.48 -1.28 5.39
CA GLN A 221 -8.49 -1.90 4.54
C GLN A 221 -8.23 -3.41 4.38
N ALA A 222 -6.97 -3.81 4.21
CA ALA A 222 -6.53 -5.21 4.16
C ALA A 222 -6.94 -5.98 5.42
N LEU A 223 -6.60 -5.45 6.60
CA LEU A 223 -6.94 -6.06 7.89
C LEU A 223 -8.45 -6.15 8.12
N LEU A 224 -9.22 -5.16 7.67
CA LEU A 224 -10.68 -5.25 7.73
C LEU A 224 -11.22 -6.43 6.94
N GLN A 225 -10.60 -6.83 5.83
CA GLN A 225 -11.06 -7.99 5.08
C GLN A 225 -10.85 -9.28 5.87
N ALA A 226 -9.74 -9.41 6.59
CA ALA A 226 -9.52 -10.56 7.47
C ALA A 226 -10.55 -10.62 8.61
N GLN A 227 -10.90 -9.46 9.16
CA GLN A 227 -11.72 -9.34 10.37
C GLN A 227 -13.23 -9.37 10.11
N ARG A 228 -13.69 -8.75 9.01
CA ARG A 228 -15.12 -8.55 8.73
C ARG A 228 -15.61 -9.33 7.52
N ASN A 229 -14.72 -9.61 6.57
CA ASN A 229 -15.06 -10.27 5.31
C ASN A 229 -14.14 -11.48 5.03
N PRO A 230 -14.03 -12.43 5.98
CA PRO A 230 -12.97 -13.45 6.00
C PRO A 230 -12.96 -14.38 4.77
N THR A 231 -14.04 -14.39 3.98
CA THR A 231 -14.18 -15.21 2.77
C THR A 231 -13.83 -14.49 1.48
N LEU A 232 -13.63 -13.17 1.48
CA LEU A 232 -13.43 -12.41 0.24
C LEU A 232 -12.06 -12.64 -0.41
N PHE A 233 -11.00 -12.79 0.41
CA PHE A 233 -9.62 -12.93 -0.07
C PHE A 233 -8.96 -14.16 0.54
N ASP A 234 -8.13 -14.86 -0.23
CA ASP A 234 -7.33 -16.01 0.22
C ASP A 234 -6.07 -15.56 0.94
N GLY A 235 -5.39 -14.56 0.39
CA GLY A 235 -4.23 -13.92 1.02
C GLY A 235 -4.49 -12.45 1.32
N ILE A 236 -3.96 -11.97 2.44
CA ILE A 236 -4.00 -10.57 2.83
C ILE A 236 -2.58 -10.13 3.15
N ILE A 237 -2.14 -9.03 2.53
CA ILE A 237 -0.86 -8.39 2.77
C ILE A 237 -1.17 -6.98 3.29
N ALA A 238 -0.91 -6.74 4.57
CA ALA A 238 -1.13 -5.47 5.23
C ALA A 238 0.22 -4.81 5.54
N ARG A 239 0.57 -3.79 4.75
CA ARG A 239 1.78 -2.99 4.92
C ARG A 239 1.46 -1.74 5.75
N ALA A 240 2.32 -1.41 6.72
CA ALA A 240 2.19 -0.23 7.60
C ALA A 240 0.73 0.14 7.96
N PRO A 241 -0.07 -0.79 8.52
CA PRO A 241 -1.52 -0.60 8.61
C PRO A 241 -1.90 0.54 9.57
N ALA A 242 -2.81 1.42 9.12
CA ALA A 242 -3.49 2.41 9.96
C ALA A 242 -4.64 1.79 10.79
N ASN A 243 -4.37 0.68 11.49
CA ASN A 243 -5.42 -0.17 12.07
C ASN A 243 -6.09 0.40 13.32
N ALA A 244 -5.33 0.95 14.27
CA ALA A 244 -5.89 1.68 15.42
C ALA A 244 -6.09 3.17 15.04
N TYR A 245 -6.98 3.38 14.07
CA TYR A 245 -7.16 4.62 13.33
C TYR A 245 -7.49 5.84 14.22
N ILE A 246 -8.42 5.69 15.16
CA ILE A 246 -8.83 6.78 16.06
C ILE A 246 -7.68 7.24 16.97
N PRO A 247 -7.06 6.37 17.79
CA PRO A 247 -5.95 6.79 18.65
C PRO A 247 -4.74 7.35 17.88
N GLN A 248 -4.51 6.93 16.64
CA GLN A 248 -3.48 7.50 15.76
C GLN A 248 -3.68 9.02 15.55
N PHE A 249 -4.89 9.45 15.17
CA PHE A 249 -5.15 10.87 14.92
C PHE A 249 -5.20 11.69 16.21
N LEU A 250 -5.63 11.10 17.32
CA LEU A 250 -5.55 11.75 18.63
C LEU A 250 -4.09 11.94 19.09
N TYR A 251 -3.23 10.97 18.79
CA TYR A 251 -1.79 11.09 18.97
C TYR A 251 -1.20 12.22 18.08
N TYR A 252 -1.66 12.36 16.83
CA TYR A 252 -1.26 13.49 16.00
C TYR A 252 -1.69 14.83 16.60
N GLN A 253 -2.94 14.94 17.04
CA GLN A 253 -3.48 16.16 17.64
C GLN A 253 -2.67 16.57 18.88
N LYS A 254 -2.35 15.62 19.77
CA LYS A 254 -1.48 15.85 20.95
C LYS A 254 -0.11 16.41 20.54
N SER A 255 0.52 15.80 19.55
CA SER A 255 1.85 16.19 19.06
C SER A 255 1.83 17.60 18.43
N PHE A 256 0.84 17.90 17.60
CA PHE A 256 0.70 19.24 17.00
C PHE A 256 0.30 20.31 18.02
N LYS A 257 -0.51 19.98 19.05
CA LYS A 257 -0.79 20.87 20.19
C LYS A 257 0.48 21.24 20.95
N GLN A 258 1.39 20.28 21.16
CA GLN A 258 2.69 20.51 21.79
C GLN A 258 3.58 21.41 20.92
N LEU A 259 3.68 21.12 19.62
CA LEU A 259 4.49 21.91 18.68
C LEU A 259 3.99 23.35 18.51
N ALA A 260 2.69 23.59 18.71
CA ALA A 260 2.07 24.91 18.63
C ALA A 260 2.30 25.79 19.87
N GLN A 261 2.85 25.25 20.97
CA GLN A 261 3.15 26.04 22.16
C GLN A 261 4.28 27.06 21.89
N PRO A 262 4.27 28.23 22.56
CA PRO A 262 5.35 29.21 22.43
C PRO A 262 6.74 28.59 22.67
N GLY A 263 7.64 28.72 21.69
CA GLY A 263 9.01 28.21 21.77
C GLY A 263 9.15 26.69 21.65
N ALA A 264 8.09 25.96 21.27
CA ALA A 264 8.10 24.49 21.18
C ALA A 264 8.37 23.95 19.77
N ALA A 265 8.30 24.80 18.74
CA ALA A 265 8.55 24.40 17.35
C ALA A 265 10.01 23.93 17.17
N LEU A 266 10.19 22.88 16.36
CA LEU A 266 11.50 22.35 15.97
C LEU A 266 11.86 22.85 14.57
N SER A 267 13.02 23.50 14.44
CA SER A 267 13.56 23.88 13.14
C SER A 267 14.07 22.64 12.40
N THR A 268 14.18 22.72 11.06
CA THR A 268 14.80 21.65 10.27
C THR A 268 16.21 21.32 10.74
N ALA A 269 16.98 22.32 11.20
CA ALA A 269 18.33 22.10 11.71
C ALA A 269 18.32 21.30 13.03
N LYS A 270 17.39 21.60 13.95
CA LYS A 270 17.21 20.85 15.20
C LYS A 270 16.72 19.42 14.95
N ILE A 271 15.82 19.22 13.99
CA ILE A 271 15.38 17.88 13.56
C ILE A 271 16.58 17.05 13.07
N LYS A 272 17.47 17.65 12.24
CA LYS A 272 18.72 17.01 11.82
C LYS A 272 19.67 16.73 12.98
N THR A 273 19.73 17.62 13.98
CA THR A 273 20.51 17.39 15.22
C THR A 273 20.00 16.17 15.97
N ILE A 274 18.67 16.02 16.11
CA ILE A 274 18.05 14.84 16.73
C ILE A 274 18.40 13.58 15.94
N ALA A 275 18.17 13.59 14.62
CA ALA A 275 18.46 12.45 13.75
C ALA A 275 19.92 11.99 13.85
N LYS A 276 20.86 12.95 13.81
CA LYS A 276 22.30 12.65 13.96
C LYS A 276 22.61 12.02 15.32
N ALA A 277 21.99 12.50 16.39
CA ALA A 277 22.21 11.96 17.74
C ALA A 277 21.67 10.52 17.85
N VAL A 278 20.48 10.26 17.30
CA VAL A 278 19.88 8.92 17.20
C VAL A 278 20.79 7.97 16.43
N LEU A 279 21.21 8.33 15.22
CA LEU A 279 22.10 7.49 14.40
C LEU A 279 23.45 7.25 15.10
N ASN A 280 24.06 8.27 15.70
CA ASN A 280 25.32 8.10 16.43
C ASN A 280 25.22 7.09 17.57
N LYS A 281 24.05 6.99 18.21
CA LYS A 281 23.82 6.08 19.32
C LYS A 281 23.45 4.67 18.86
N CYS A 282 22.74 4.55 17.74
CA CYS A 282 21.95 3.36 17.45
C CYS A 282 22.25 2.64 16.13
N ASP A 283 22.88 3.30 15.16
CA ASP A 283 23.20 2.74 13.83
C ASP A 283 24.00 1.43 13.97
N SER A 284 25.11 1.45 14.70
CA SER A 284 26.00 0.28 14.83
C SER A 284 25.45 -0.92 15.62
N LEU A 285 24.23 -0.84 16.18
CA LEU A 285 23.70 -1.88 17.09
C LEU A 285 23.31 -3.17 16.37
N ASP A 286 23.11 -3.14 15.05
CA ASP A 286 22.91 -4.32 14.20
C ASP A 286 24.22 -4.88 13.61
N GLY A 287 25.36 -4.28 13.97
CA GLY A 287 26.69 -4.70 13.53
C GLY A 287 27.22 -3.95 12.29
N LEU A 288 26.48 -2.99 11.74
CA LEU A 288 26.92 -2.16 10.63
C LEU A 288 26.64 -0.68 10.90
N LYS A 289 27.51 0.21 10.40
CA LYS A 289 27.28 1.66 10.47
C LYS A 289 26.98 2.17 9.06
N ASP A 290 25.71 2.16 8.66
CA ASP A 290 25.25 2.49 7.30
C ASP A 290 24.08 3.50 7.28
N ASN A 291 23.82 4.17 8.41
CA ASN A 291 22.67 5.05 8.65
C ASN A 291 21.31 4.33 8.55
N ILE A 292 21.28 3.05 8.90
CA ILE A 292 20.08 2.23 8.99
C ILE A 292 20.05 1.63 10.39
N ILE A 293 18.99 1.90 11.15
CA ILE A 293 18.81 1.25 12.46
C ILE A 293 18.08 -0.09 12.25
N GLY A 294 18.85 -1.17 12.13
CA GLY A 294 18.39 -2.55 12.01
C GLY A 294 17.89 -3.17 13.30
N LYS A 295 18.33 -2.66 14.45
CA LYS A 295 17.97 -3.16 15.78
C LYS A 295 17.43 -2.05 16.71
N PRO A 296 16.26 -1.46 16.39
CA PRO A 296 15.74 -0.31 17.12
C PRO A 296 15.35 -0.62 18.58
N ASP A 297 15.04 -1.87 18.92
CA ASP A 297 14.77 -2.33 20.30
C ASP A 297 15.99 -2.22 21.22
N ALA A 298 17.21 -2.30 20.66
CA ALA A 298 18.44 -2.10 21.41
C ALA A 298 18.84 -0.62 21.57
N CYS A 299 18.18 0.30 20.87
CA CYS A 299 18.50 1.72 20.88
C CYS A 299 18.04 2.37 22.21
N GLN A 300 19.00 2.67 23.08
CA GLN A 300 18.77 3.37 24.35
C GLN A 300 19.31 4.80 24.24
N PHE A 301 18.44 5.74 23.85
CA PHE A 301 18.77 7.16 23.70
C PHE A 301 17.74 8.02 24.45
N ASP A 302 18.19 9.01 25.23
CA ASP A 302 17.30 10.02 25.82
C ASP A 302 17.48 11.35 25.10
N ILE A 303 16.38 11.86 24.52
CA ILE A 303 16.32 13.18 23.88
C ILE A 303 16.81 14.31 24.81
N ALA A 304 16.69 14.15 26.13
CA ALA A 304 17.18 15.12 27.10
C ALA A 304 18.71 15.32 27.07
N GLU A 305 19.46 14.37 26.50
CA GLU A 305 20.90 14.52 26.22
C GLU A 305 21.21 15.71 25.29
N LEU A 306 20.22 16.18 24.50
CA LEU A 306 20.36 17.32 23.59
C LEU A 306 19.99 18.68 24.22
N ARG A 307 19.70 18.74 25.52
CA ARG A 307 19.32 19.99 26.19
C ARG A 307 20.42 21.06 26.08
N CYS A 308 20.05 22.29 25.77
CA CYS A 308 20.98 23.43 25.76
C CYS A 308 21.53 23.71 27.16
N THR A 309 22.87 23.78 27.30
CA THR A 309 23.56 24.17 28.53
C THR A 309 23.88 25.68 28.60
N GLY A 310 23.65 26.40 27.50
CA GLY A 310 23.86 27.84 27.36
C GLY A 310 22.83 28.45 26.42
N ALA A 311 23.23 29.49 25.68
CA ALA A 311 22.36 30.09 24.66
C ALA A 311 21.87 29.04 23.66
N GLU A 312 20.61 29.18 23.23
CA GLU A 312 20.02 28.30 22.22
C GLU A 312 20.80 28.38 20.90
N THR A 313 21.08 27.21 20.32
CA THR A 313 21.63 27.08 18.97
C THR A 313 20.90 25.95 18.23
N ASP A 314 21.20 25.76 16.95
CA ASP A 314 20.70 24.62 16.17
C ASP A 314 21.25 23.26 16.64
N ALA A 315 22.30 23.25 17.47
CA ALA A 315 22.95 22.05 17.97
C ALA A 315 22.37 21.52 19.30
N CYS A 316 21.36 22.18 19.87
CA CYS A 316 20.72 21.78 21.11
C CYS A 316 19.23 22.13 21.12
N LEU A 317 18.50 21.63 22.11
CA LEU A 317 17.07 21.82 22.31
C LEU A 317 16.80 22.57 23.62
N THR A 318 15.90 23.55 23.61
CA THR A 318 15.33 24.12 24.84
C THR A 318 14.43 23.09 25.54
N ASP A 319 14.03 23.33 26.80
CA ASP A 319 13.14 22.40 27.51
C ASP A 319 11.79 22.17 26.78
N THR A 320 11.22 23.22 26.20
CA THR A 320 9.98 23.12 25.40
C THR A 320 10.18 22.32 24.12
N GLN A 321 11.35 22.45 23.47
CA GLN A 321 11.72 21.68 22.29
C GLN A 321 12.04 20.21 22.63
N VAL A 322 12.65 19.94 23.79
CA VAL A 322 12.83 18.57 24.30
C VAL A 322 11.47 17.90 24.49
N ALA A 323 10.49 18.59 25.09
CA ALA A 323 9.14 18.07 25.23
C ALA A 323 8.47 17.79 23.87
N SER A 324 8.65 18.67 22.88
CA SER A 324 8.17 18.43 21.51
C SER A 324 8.81 17.20 20.86
N ALA A 325 10.13 17.04 20.99
CA ALA A 325 10.82 15.88 20.47
C ALA A 325 10.38 14.58 21.18
N LYS A 326 10.23 14.61 22.50
CA LYS A 326 9.72 13.46 23.28
C LYS A 326 8.29 13.06 22.90
N SER A 327 7.45 14.01 22.49
CA SER A 327 6.07 13.70 22.09
C SER A 327 5.94 12.66 20.96
N LEU A 328 6.98 12.51 20.13
CA LEU A 328 7.03 11.47 19.09
C LEU A 328 7.25 10.06 19.67
N TYR A 329 8.15 9.94 20.64
CA TYR A 329 8.61 8.65 21.17
C TYR A 329 7.76 8.15 22.34
N GLU A 330 6.94 9.03 22.94
CA GLU A 330 6.09 8.70 24.07
C GLU A 330 4.71 8.20 23.64
N PRO A 331 4.11 7.25 24.38
CA PRO A 331 2.74 6.85 24.13
C PRO A 331 1.75 8.00 24.36
N THR A 332 0.61 7.92 23.68
CA THR A 332 -0.54 8.78 23.94
C THR A 332 -1.63 8.02 24.66
N ASN A 333 -2.24 8.71 25.62
CA ASN A 333 -3.39 8.25 26.38
C ASN A 333 -4.39 9.40 26.43
N VAL A 334 -5.59 9.18 25.88
CA VAL A 334 -6.68 10.17 25.84
C VAL A 334 -7.92 9.59 26.50
N ALA A 335 -8.68 10.45 27.18
CA ALA A 335 -9.91 10.11 27.91
C ALA A 335 -9.70 8.94 28.89
N SER A 336 -8.73 9.08 29.81
CA SER A 336 -8.44 8.13 30.90
C SER A 336 -8.15 6.69 30.42
N GLY A 337 -7.40 6.56 29.33
CA GLY A 337 -6.95 5.27 28.79
C GLY A 337 -7.87 4.68 27.73
N ARG A 338 -8.97 5.36 27.39
CA ARG A 338 -9.93 4.87 26.38
C ARG A 338 -9.31 4.78 24.99
N TYR A 339 -8.44 5.72 24.64
CA TYR A 339 -7.72 5.74 23.36
C TYR A 339 -6.22 5.79 23.64
N THR A 340 -5.53 4.71 23.26
CA THR A 340 -4.08 4.57 23.47
C THR A 340 -3.36 4.34 22.15
N TRP A 341 -2.19 4.95 22.03
CA TRP A 341 -1.31 4.80 20.86
C TRP A 341 0.14 4.67 21.34
N PRO A 342 0.92 3.71 20.82
CA PRO A 342 2.33 3.59 21.20
C PRO A 342 3.17 4.71 20.58
N GLY A 343 4.30 5.04 21.21
CA GLY A 343 5.29 5.95 20.60
C GLY A 343 6.00 5.32 19.42
N PHE A 344 6.76 6.12 18.67
CA PHE A 344 7.65 5.63 17.63
C PHE A 344 8.92 5.01 18.24
N PRO A 345 9.51 3.98 17.62
CA PRO A 345 10.89 3.61 17.91
C PRO A 345 11.86 4.65 17.31
N PHE A 346 13.10 4.65 17.78
CA PHE A 346 14.19 5.35 17.11
C PHE A 346 14.59 4.58 15.84
N GLY A 347 14.00 4.97 14.71
CA GLY A 347 14.08 4.23 13.45
C GLY A 347 15.14 4.73 12.47
N GLY A 348 15.73 5.91 12.71
CA GLY A 348 16.77 6.49 11.84
C GLY A 348 16.22 7.29 10.66
N GLY A 349 14.89 7.51 10.60
CA GLY A 349 14.20 8.31 9.58
C GLY A 349 13.93 9.76 10.00
N GLU A 350 14.49 10.21 11.12
CA GLU A 350 14.17 11.51 11.73
C GLU A 350 14.66 12.71 10.92
N ASP A 351 15.63 12.53 10.02
CA ASP A 351 16.36 13.61 9.34
C ASP A 351 15.52 14.43 8.34
N GLY A 352 14.28 13.97 8.06
CA GLY A 352 13.34 14.60 7.15
C GLY A 352 13.63 14.35 5.67
N SER A 353 14.63 13.53 5.34
CA SER A 353 15.09 13.33 3.95
C SER A 353 14.04 12.64 3.07
N PHE A 354 13.17 11.83 3.66
CA PHE A 354 12.14 11.05 2.96
C PHE A 354 10.73 11.24 3.57
N GLY A 355 10.56 12.38 4.24
CA GLY A 355 9.37 12.76 4.98
C GLY A 355 9.74 13.27 6.36
N THR A 356 9.21 14.43 6.72
CA THR A 356 9.40 14.97 8.08
C THR A 356 8.62 14.09 9.05
N PRO A 357 9.16 13.73 10.22
CA PRO A 357 8.35 13.25 11.34
C PRO A 357 7.21 14.22 11.65
N ILE A 358 6.31 13.84 12.56
CA ILE A 358 5.15 14.69 12.90
C ILE A 358 5.51 16.11 13.36
N TRP A 359 6.77 16.38 13.68
CA TRP A 359 7.40 17.68 13.90
C TRP A 359 7.34 18.63 12.68
N GLY A 360 6.12 18.99 12.26
CA GLY A 360 5.88 19.93 11.15
C GLY A 360 5.49 19.28 9.82
N ASN A 361 5.17 17.99 9.80
CA ASN A 361 4.70 17.32 8.59
C ASN A 361 3.29 17.78 8.19
N ALA A 362 3.18 18.43 7.02
CA ALA A 362 1.92 18.97 6.51
C ALA A 362 0.87 17.89 6.19
N ILE A 363 1.30 16.70 5.76
CA ILE A 363 0.41 15.57 5.45
C ILE A 363 -0.21 15.04 6.75
N ALA A 364 0.61 14.75 7.76
CA ALA A 364 0.12 14.31 9.07
C ALA A 364 -0.81 15.35 9.71
N LYS A 365 -0.47 16.65 9.57
CA LYS A 365 -1.33 17.75 10.04
C LYS A 365 -2.65 17.78 9.28
N GLY A 366 -2.63 17.65 7.95
CA GLY A 366 -3.82 17.66 7.11
C GLY A 366 -4.76 16.52 7.43
N LEU A 367 -4.24 15.30 7.55
CA LEU A 367 -5.02 14.14 7.97
C LEU A 367 -5.62 14.33 9.38
N MET A 368 -4.84 14.82 10.35
CA MET A 368 -5.35 15.12 11.68
C MET A 368 -6.47 16.17 11.63
N ASP A 369 -6.26 17.27 10.91
CA ASP A 369 -7.24 18.35 10.78
C ASP A 369 -8.54 17.86 10.12
N GLY A 370 -8.43 17.11 9.03
CA GLY A 370 -9.58 16.52 8.34
C GLY A 370 -10.35 15.54 9.22
N PHE A 371 -9.65 14.65 9.92
CA PHE A 371 -10.27 13.72 10.87
C PHE A 371 -11.04 14.45 11.97
N ILE A 372 -10.40 15.44 12.63
CA ILE A 372 -11.03 16.16 13.74
C ILE A 372 -12.21 17.01 13.25
N LYS A 373 -12.07 17.75 12.16
CA LYS A 373 -13.14 18.62 11.64
C LYS A 373 -14.33 17.84 11.10
N TYR A 374 -14.09 16.91 10.18
CA TYR A 374 -15.16 16.31 9.38
C TYR A 374 -15.68 15.00 9.95
N MET A 375 -14.83 14.17 10.56
CA MET A 375 -15.27 12.90 11.15
C MET A 375 -15.74 13.07 12.60
N VAL A 376 -14.98 13.79 13.43
CA VAL A 376 -15.27 13.95 14.87
C VAL A 376 -16.24 15.10 15.14
N ALA A 377 -15.87 16.34 14.80
CA ALA A 377 -16.68 17.51 15.09
C ALA A 377 -17.87 17.67 14.13
N ARG A 378 -17.73 17.18 12.90
CA ARG A 378 -18.64 17.42 11.76
C ARG A 378 -18.87 18.92 11.52
N ASP A 379 -17.82 19.71 11.69
CA ASP A 379 -17.81 21.16 11.53
C ASP A 379 -16.45 21.61 10.98
N ALA A 380 -16.47 22.20 9.77
CA ALA A 380 -15.29 22.69 9.08
C ALA A 380 -14.65 23.91 9.77
N ALA A 381 -15.41 24.65 10.58
CA ALA A 381 -14.97 25.87 11.25
C ALA A 381 -14.20 25.62 12.56
N VAL A 382 -14.25 24.40 13.09
CA VAL A 382 -13.56 24.04 14.34
C VAL A 382 -12.04 24.14 14.20
N ASP A 383 -11.39 24.74 15.20
CA ASP A 383 -9.95 24.61 15.36
C ASP A 383 -9.62 23.22 15.91
N SER A 384 -9.05 22.38 15.03
CA SER A 384 -8.67 21.00 15.37
C SER A 384 -7.66 20.93 16.51
N LEU A 385 -6.87 21.98 16.77
CA LEU A 385 -5.91 22.02 17.88
C LEU A 385 -6.54 22.49 19.19
N GLN A 386 -7.77 23.00 19.21
CA GLN A 386 -8.43 23.42 20.45
C GLN A 386 -9.53 22.45 20.91
N LEU A 387 -10.02 21.58 20.01
CA LEU A 387 -10.99 20.55 20.36
C LEU A 387 -10.46 19.62 21.44
N ASP A 388 -11.26 19.42 22.50
CA ASP A 388 -11.00 18.43 23.56
C ASP A 388 -11.66 17.09 23.20
N PRO A 389 -10.90 16.04 22.85
CA PRO A 389 -11.48 14.74 22.47
C PRO A 389 -12.27 14.08 23.58
N ALA A 390 -12.03 14.41 24.86
CA ALA A 390 -12.77 13.84 25.98
C ALA A 390 -14.28 14.19 25.94
N GLN A 391 -14.63 15.32 25.30
CA GLN A 391 -16.02 15.74 25.11
C GLN A 391 -16.72 15.03 23.95
N TYR A 392 -15.97 14.30 23.12
CA TYR A 392 -16.47 13.63 21.90
C TYR A 392 -16.41 12.10 21.99
N THR A 393 -16.30 11.53 23.21
CA THR A 393 -16.10 10.09 23.40
C THR A 393 -17.15 9.24 22.69
N THR A 394 -18.43 9.57 22.77
CA THR A 394 -19.52 8.86 22.06
C THR A 394 -19.27 8.77 20.54
N ARG A 395 -18.89 9.89 19.91
CA ARG A 395 -18.61 9.93 18.47
C ARG A 395 -17.32 9.17 18.13
N LEU A 396 -16.29 9.27 18.97
CA LEU A 396 -15.04 8.55 18.80
C LEU A 396 -15.22 7.04 18.94
N ASP A 397 -16.14 6.56 19.79
CA ASP A 397 -16.49 5.13 19.90
C ASP A 397 -17.23 4.62 18.67
N GLU A 398 -18.16 5.43 18.14
CA GLU A 398 -18.87 5.14 16.90
C GLU A 398 -17.87 5.00 15.75
N LEU A 399 -16.99 5.98 15.57
CA LEU A 399 -15.94 5.95 14.55
C LEU A 399 -14.96 4.78 14.77
N SER A 400 -14.64 4.47 16.02
CA SER A 400 -13.80 3.30 16.36
C SER A 400 -14.46 2.01 15.88
N SER A 401 -15.76 1.86 16.10
CA SER A 401 -16.53 0.69 15.66
C SER A 401 -16.62 0.61 14.13
N LEU A 402 -16.70 1.76 13.45
CA LEU A 402 -16.79 1.81 11.99
C LEU A 402 -15.44 1.55 11.29
N ILE A 403 -14.37 2.22 11.72
CA ILE A 403 -13.13 2.38 10.94
C ILE A 403 -11.97 1.50 11.44
N ASN A 404 -11.84 1.30 12.76
CA ASN A 404 -10.69 0.58 13.31
C ASN A 404 -10.66 -0.87 12.81
N ALA A 405 -9.45 -1.36 12.54
CA ALA A 405 -9.16 -2.72 12.11
C ALA A 405 -8.32 -3.45 13.18
N VAL A 406 -8.76 -3.43 14.44
CA VAL A 406 -7.99 -3.92 15.59
C VAL A 406 -8.47 -5.25 16.16
N ASN A 407 -9.48 -5.89 15.58
CA ASN A 407 -9.96 -7.18 16.09
C ASN A 407 -8.87 -8.26 15.90
N PRO A 408 -8.35 -8.87 16.99
CA PRO A 408 -7.32 -9.88 16.89
C PRO A 408 -7.88 -11.29 16.59
N ASP A 409 -9.19 -11.51 16.76
CA ASP A 409 -9.81 -12.79 16.44
C ASP A 409 -9.97 -12.93 14.92
N LEU A 410 -9.07 -13.72 14.33
CA LEU A 410 -9.07 -14.08 12.92
C LEU A 410 -9.46 -15.55 12.70
N SER A 411 -10.20 -16.15 13.65
CA SER A 411 -10.58 -17.57 13.61
C SER A 411 -11.30 -17.96 12.33
N GLN A 412 -12.25 -17.14 11.85
CA GLN A 412 -12.97 -17.40 10.60
C GLN A 412 -12.05 -17.33 9.36
N PHE A 413 -11.17 -16.34 9.31
CA PHE A 413 -10.18 -16.20 8.23
C PHE A 413 -9.20 -17.37 8.21
N ARG A 414 -8.71 -17.80 9.39
CA ARG A 414 -7.87 -18.99 9.53
C ARG A 414 -8.61 -20.27 9.15
N ALA A 415 -9.85 -20.45 9.60
CA ALA A 415 -10.63 -21.67 9.38
C ALA A 415 -10.89 -21.92 7.89
N LYS A 416 -11.03 -20.87 7.08
CA LYS A 416 -11.18 -20.98 5.62
C LYS A 416 -9.85 -21.17 4.87
N GLY A 417 -8.72 -21.25 5.59
CA GLY A 417 -7.37 -21.39 5.03
C GLY A 417 -6.69 -20.08 4.64
N GLY A 418 -7.21 -18.93 5.05
CA GLY A 418 -6.66 -17.62 4.72
C GLY A 418 -5.25 -17.41 5.30
N LYS A 419 -4.42 -16.63 4.60
CA LYS A 419 -3.04 -16.30 4.98
C LYS A 419 -2.84 -14.79 5.11
N LEU A 420 -2.15 -14.35 6.15
CA LEU A 420 -1.89 -12.95 6.47
C LEU A 420 -0.38 -12.68 6.50
N LEU A 421 0.08 -11.72 5.72
CA LEU A 421 1.41 -11.14 5.84
C LEU A 421 1.28 -9.71 6.35
N LEU A 422 1.90 -9.45 7.49
CA LEU A 422 2.12 -8.10 7.98
C LEU A 422 3.50 -7.62 7.52
N TRP A 423 3.62 -6.34 7.21
CA TRP A 423 4.91 -5.71 6.92
C TRP A 423 4.95 -4.28 7.44
N HIS A 424 6.09 -3.81 7.95
CA HIS A 424 6.26 -2.41 8.37
C HIS A 424 7.69 -1.92 8.17
N GLY A 425 7.85 -0.71 7.62
CA GLY A 425 9.13 0.01 7.59
C GLY A 425 9.50 0.53 8.98
N MET A 426 10.71 0.26 9.47
CA MET A 426 11.08 0.60 10.86
C MET A 426 11.45 2.08 11.05
N ALA A 427 11.61 2.83 9.96
CA ALA A 427 11.82 4.27 9.96
C ALA A 427 10.54 5.05 9.61
N ASP A 428 9.37 4.40 9.60
CA ASP A 428 8.10 5.03 9.28
C ASP A 428 7.85 6.27 10.15
N TRP A 429 7.67 7.42 9.51
CA TRP A 429 7.48 8.73 10.13
C TRP A 429 6.01 9.08 10.35
N LEU A 430 5.09 8.32 9.75
CA LEU A 430 3.65 8.57 9.77
C LEU A 430 2.94 7.59 10.72
N ILE A 431 3.20 6.29 10.59
CA ILE A 431 2.56 5.25 11.39
C ILE A 431 3.64 4.51 12.16
N THR A 432 3.52 4.45 13.49
CA THR A 432 4.53 3.76 14.29
C THR A 432 4.51 2.24 14.02
N PRO A 433 5.68 1.60 13.79
CA PRO A 433 5.78 0.15 13.72
C PRO A 433 5.27 -0.57 14.96
N ASN A 434 5.35 0.09 16.13
CA ASN A 434 4.87 -0.46 17.40
C ASN A 434 3.35 -0.75 17.38
N ASN A 435 2.57 -0.03 16.57
CA ASN A 435 1.15 -0.31 16.40
C ASN A 435 0.92 -1.65 15.67
N THR A 436 1.72 -1.99 14.67
CA THR A 436 1.65 -3.31 14.01
C THR A 436 2.20 -4.42 14.88
N ILE A 437 3.28 -4.17 15.63
CA ILE A 437 3.80 -5.12 16.63
C ILE A 437 2.72 -5.45 17.66
N ASN A 438 2.01 -4.45 18.19
CA ASN A 438 0.92 -4.65 19.13
C ASN A 438 -0.22 -5.49 18.52
N TYR A 439 -0.61 -5.22 17.28
CA TYR A 439 -1.64 -6.00 16.59
C TYR A 439 -1.19 -7.45 16.36
N TYR A 440 0.04 -7.66 15.87
CA TYR A 440 0.61 -9.00 15.69
C TYR A 440 0.59 -9.81 17.00
N ASN A 441 1.07 -9.22 18.10
CA ASN A 441 1.07 -9.88 19.41
C ASN A 441 -0.34 -10.20 19.90
N ALA A 442 -1.31 -9.31 19.67
CA ALA A 442 -2.71 -9.54 20.02
C ALA A 442 -3.32 -10.72 19.21
N VAL A 443 -3.05 -10.80 17.91
CA VAL A 443 -3.49 -11.94 17.07
C VAL A 443 -2.80 -13.23 17.50
N VAL A 444 -1.50 -13.21 17.81
CA VAL A 444 -0.78 -14.37 18.34
C VAL A 444 -1.44 -14.89 19.62
N ALA A 445 -1.77 -14.00 20.56
CA ALA A 445 -2.46 -14.35 21.79
C ALA A 445 -3.86 -14.94 21.51
N ALA A 446 -4.66 -14.29 20.66
CA ALA A 446 -6.00 -14.74 20.30
C ALA A 446 -6.01 -16.09 19.55
N ALA A 447 -4.97 -16.37 18.75
CA ALA A 447 -4.82 -17.65 18.05
C ALA A 447 -4.47 -18.84 18.97
N GLY A 448 -4.10 -18.57 20.23
CA GLY A 448 -3.64 -19.57 21.19
C GLY A 448 -2.12 -19.74 21.26
N GLY A 449 -1.35 -18.76 20.78
CA GLY A 449 0.12 -18.75 20.83
C GLY A 449 0.80 -18.82 19.47
N GLN A 450 2.13 -18.65 19.46
CA GLN A 450 2.94 -18.49 18.25
C GLN A 450 2.77 -19.65 17.25
N ALA A 451 2.81 -20.89 17.71
CA ALA A 451 2.67 -22.06 16.83
C ALA A 451 1.32 -22.10 16.09
N ALA A 452 0.25 -21.58 16.70
CA ALA A 452 -1.06 -21.50 16.05
C ALA A 452 -1.14 -20.33 15.07
N ALA A 453 -0.53 -19.18 15.41
CA ALA A 453 -0.41 -18.03 14.53
C ALA A 453 0.41 -18.34 13.27
N ASP A 454 1.53 -19.05 13.40
CA ASP A 454 2.45 -19.43 12.32
C ASP A 454 1.79 -20.21 11.19
N GLN A 455 0.66 -20.86 11.46
CA GLN A 455 -0.10 -21.59 10.44
C GLN A 455 -0.74 -20.67 9.40
N PHE A 456 -0.95 -19.39 9.73
CA PHE A 456 -1.68 -18.46 8.88
C PHE A 456 -1.16 -17.03 8.88
N MET A 457 -0.23 -16.64 9.75
CA MET A 457 0.28 -15.29 9.86
C MET A 457 1.81 -15.24 9.96
N GLU A 458 2.43 -14.36 9.17
CA GLU A 458 3.82 -13.93 9.35
C GLU A 458 3.91 -12.41 9.37
N PHE A 459 4.90 -11.88 10.09
CA PHE A 459 5.17 -10.44 10.17
C PHE A 459 6.63 -10.17 9.81
N TYR A 460 6.86 -9.17 8.97
CA TYR A 460 8.17 -8.76 8.49
C TYR A 460 8.42 -7.28 8.78
N THR A 461 9.64 -6.95 9.22
CA THR A 461 10.07 -5.56 9.45
C THR A 461 11.15 -5.18 8.46
N ALA A 462 11.11 -3.96 7.95
CA ALA A 462 12.10 -3.44 7.00
C ALA A 462 12.88 -2.26 7.61
N PRO A 463 14.09 -2.50 8.16
CA PRO A 463 14.98 -1.45 8.65
C PRO A 463 15.25 -0.34 7.65
N GLY A 464 15.24 0.91 8.12
CA GLY A 464 15.56 2.09 7.32
C GLY A 464 14.52 2.44 6.25
N VAL A 465 13.44 1.68 6.13
CA VAL A 465 12.33 1.97 5.22
C VAL A 465 11.33 2.88 5.93
N ASN A 466 10.93 3.95 5.25
CA ASN A 466 9.97 4.94 5.74
C ASN A 466 8.52 4.44 5.57
N HIS A 467 7.56 5.37 5.60
CA HIS A 467 6.16 5.06 5.40
C HIS A 467 5.92 4.42 4.03
N CYS A 468 5.62 3.12 4.04
CA CYS A 468 5.35 2.25 2.88
C CYS A 468 6.52 1.98 1.93
N ALA A 469 7.38 2.97 1.68
CA ALA A 469 8.52 2.89 0.77
C ALA A 469 9.56 3.97 1.14
N LEU A 470 10.59 4.11 0.32
CA LEU A 470 11.68 5.08 0.46
C LEU A 470 12.47 4.92 1.78
N GLY A 471 13.40 5.83 2.00
CA GLY A 471 14.35 5.78 3.11
C GLY A 471 15.71 5.24 2.72
N ASN A 472 16.55 5.06 3.73
CA ASN A 472 17.91 4.55 3.56
C ASN A 472 17.92 3.02 3.37
N GLY A 473 16.82 2.36 3.75
CA GLY A 473 16.65 0.91 3.68
C GLY A 473 16.28 0.37 2.30
N ALA A 474 16.18 -0.96 2.23
CA ALA A 474 15.71 -1.68 1.06
C ALA A 474 14.17 -1.69 1.02
N ASP A 475 13.58 -0.77 0.26
CA ASP A 475 12.16 -0.41 0.30
C ASP A 475 11.25 -1.16 -0.67
N ASN A 476 11.79 -1.81 -1.70
CA ASN A 476 11.04 -2.57 -2.69
C ASN A 476 11.13 -4.08 -2.43
N VAL A 477 9.99 -4.75 -2.22
CA VAL A 477 9.93 -6.19 -1.94
C VAL A 477 8.64 -6.83 -2.46
N ASP A 478 8.78 -7.99 -3.12
CA ASP A 478 7.65 -8.82 -3.55
C ASP A 478 7.14 -9.69 -2.40
N LEU A 479 5.90 -9.45 -1.97
CA LEU A 479 5.18 -10.29 -1.01
C LEU A 479 4.02 -11.05 -1.66
N VAL A 480 3.53 -10.59 -2.82
CA VAL A 480 2.45 -11.26 -3.58
C VAL A 480 2.90 -12.61 -4.13
N GLY A 481 4.12 -12.69 -4.68
CA GLY A 481 4.67 -13.96 -5.16
C GLY A 481 4.73 -15.03 -4.06
N PRO A 482 5.45 -14.77 -2.95
CA PRO A 482 5.49 -15.68 -1.82
C PRO A 482 4.12 -16.01 -1.22
N MET A 483 3.18 -15.05 -1.20
CA MET A 483 1.82 -15.31 -0.75
C MET A 483 1.08 -16.33 -1.64
N PHE A 484 1.18 -16.23 -2.98
CA PHE A 484 0.61 -17.24 -3.87
C PHE A 484 1.24 -18.62 -3.64
N GLU A 485 2.57 -18.68 -3.46
CA GLU A 485 3.26 -19.94 -3.13
C GLU A 485 2.76 -20.54 -1.81
N TRP A 486 2.48 -19.70 -0.81
CA TRP A 486 1.90 -20.16 0.45
C TRP A 486 0.46 -20.69 0.28
N LEU A 487 -0.36 -19.98 -0.50
CA LEU A 487 -1.75 -20.35 -0.75
C LEU A 487 -1.91 -21.62 -1.59
N GLU A 488 -1.04 -21.82 -2.57
CA GLU A 488 -1.17 -22.89 -3.56
C GLU A 488 -0.38 -24.14 -3.18
N LYS A 489 0.78 -23.96 -2.54
CA LYS A 489 1.71 -25.06 -2.22
C LYS A 489 1.92 -25.25 -0.71
N GLY A 490 1.27 -24.44 0.13
CA GLY A 490 1.42 -24.53 1.58
C GLY A 490 2.80 -24.16 2.09
N THR A 491 3.61 -23.45 1.28
CA THR A 491 5.01 -23.09 1.61
C THR A 491 5.04 -21.66 2.17
N PRO A 492 5.21 -21.46 3.49
CA PRO A 492 5.24 -20.13 4.08
C PRO A 492 6.43 -19.32 3.58
N PRO A 493 6.30 -17.99 3.43
CA PRO A 493 7.40 -17.16 2.93
C PRO A 493 8.70 -17.29 3.75
N SER A 494 8.61 -17.52 5.06
CA SER A 494 9.77 -17.69 5.94
C SER A 494 10.66 -18.90 5.63
N THR A 495 10.16 -19.87 4.85
CA THR A 495 10.95 -21.03 4.41
C THR A 495 11.94 -20.69 3.29
N ASN A 496 11.77 -19.53 2.65
CA ASN A 496 12.62 -19.05 1.56
C ASN A 496 13.22 -17.68 1.93
N LYS A 497 14.36 -17.34 1.32
CA LYS A 497 14.94 -16.00 1.48
C LYS A 497 14.11 -14.98 0.68
N ILE A 498 13.38 -14.11 1.36
CA ILE A 498 12.80 -12.91 0.74
C ILE A 498 13.86 -11.82 0.71
N VAL A 499 14.10 -11.25 -0.47
CA VAL A 499 15.10 -10.18 -0.66
C VAL A 499 14.36 -8.89 -0.98
N ALA A 500 14.63 -7.87 -0.17
CA ALA A 500 14.26 -6.50 -0.47
C ALA A 500 15.42 -5.78 -1.16
N GLN A 501 15.11 -4.78 -1.97
CA GLN A 501 16.10 -3.92 -2.62
C GLN A 501 15.65 -2.46 -2.62
N THR A 502 16.59 -1.52 -2.77
CA THR A 502 16.23 -0.11 -3.03
C THR A 502 15.52 0.04 -4.36
N PHE A 503 14.33 0.65 -4.39
CA PHE A 503 13.55 0.95 -5.60
C PHE A 503 14.33 1.88 -6.54
N TYR A 504 14.80 2.99 -5.99
CA TYR A 504 15.54 4.02 -6.71
C TYR A 504 16.90 4.28 -6.06
N ALA A 505 17.95 4.20 -6.85
CA ALA A 505 19.29 4.62 -6.49
C ALA A 505 19.72 5.70 -7.49
N PRO A 506 19.98 6.95 -7.06
CA PRO A 506 20.55 7.98 -7.92
C PRO A 506 21.82 7.52 -8.64
N PRO A 507 22.15 8.09 -9.81
CA PRO A 507 23.42 7.81 -10.47
C PRO A 507 24.60 8.06 -9.53
N GLY A 508 25.47 7.05 -9.38
CA GLY A 508 26.61 7.10 -8.46
C GLY A 508 26.34 6.61 -7.04
N THR A 509 25.12 6.16 -6.71
CA THR A 509 24.84 5.44 -5.46
C THR A 509 24.67 3.94 -5.72
N THR A 510 25.07 3.12 -4.74
CA THR A 510 24.93 1.67 -4.81
C THR A 510 23.52 1.27 -4.40
N ARG A 511 22.85 0.43 -5.19
CA ARG A 511 21.62 -0.23 -4.74
C ARG A 511 21.96 -1.17 -3.59
N ILE A 512 21.21 -1.09 -2.50
CA ILE A 512 21.35 -2.06 -1.41
C ILE A 512 20.29 -3.14 -1.52
N THR A 513 20.67 -4.35 -1.12
CA THR A 513 19.76 -5.46 -0.90
C THR A 513 19.88 -5.93 0.55
N ARG A 514 18.75 -6.36 1.12
CA ARG A 514 18.68 -6.89 2.50
C ARG A 514 17.76 -8.11 2.52
N PRO A 515 18.07 -9.15 3.33
CA PRO A 515 17.08 -10.18 3.61
C PRO A 515 15.95 -9.55 4.45
N LEU A 516 14.71 -9.82 4.05
CA LEU A 516 13.55 -9.42 4.84
C LEU A 516 13.33 -10.48 5.93
N CYS A 517 13.60 -10.12 7.18
CA CYS A 517 13.56 -11.04 8.31
C CYS A 517 12.18 -11.10 8.96
N ARG A 518 11.77 -12.33 9.36
CA ARG A 518 10.52 -12.56 10.08
C ARG A 518 10.65 -12.03 11.51
N TYR A 519 9.78 -11.11 11.90
CA TYR A 519 9.74 -10.55 13.25
C TYR A 519 9.62 -11.68 14.30
N PRO A 520 10.38 -11.65 15.42
CA PRO A 520 11.22 -10.54 15.89
C PRO A 520 12.68 -10.55 15.37
N GLN A 521 13.00 -11.33 14.33
CA GLN A 521 14.35 -11.33 13.76
C GLN A 521 14.63 -10.04 12.97
N TYR A 522 15.91 -9.66 12.93
CA TYR A 522 16.42 -8.52 12.16
C TYR A 522 17.64 -8.93 11.30
N PRO A 523 17.93 -8.22 10.19
CA PRO A 523 19.10 -8.50 9.36
C PRO A 523 20.38 -7.99 10.06
N LYS A 524 21.17 -8.91 10.63
CA LYS A 524 22.45 -8.58 11.26
C LYS A 524 23.60 -8.69 10.24
N TYR A 525 24.48 -7.70 10.17
CA TYR A 525 25.67 -7.80 9.31
C TYR A 525 26.64 -8.86 9.86
N ASN A 526 27.20 -9.68 8.96
CA ASN A 526 28.07 -10.79 9.34
C ASN A 526 29.49 -10.34 9.76
N GLY A 527 29.82 -9.05 9.60
CA GLY A 527 31.16 -8.49 9.86
C GLY A 527 32.14 -8.64 8.69
N THR A 528 31.74 -9.34 7.63
CA THR A 528 32.53 -9.57 6.40
C THR A 528 31.62 -9.58 5.18
N GLY A 529 32.17 -9.29 3.99
CA GLY A 529 31.42 -9.23 2.74
C GLY A 529 30.95 -7.81 2.40
N ASP A 530 30.46 -7.60 1.17
CA ASP A 530 29.97 -6.29 0.73
C ASP A 530 28.71 -5.89 1.52
N PRO A 531 28.71 -4.76 2.27
CA PRO A 531 27.55 -4.33 3.05
C PRO A 531 26.35 -3.92 2.20
N ASN A 532 26.48 -3.83 0.88
CA ASN A 532 25.36 -3.51 -0.03
C ASN A 532 24.60 -4.75 -0.50
N VAL A 533 25.09 -5.97 -0.24
CA VAL A 533 24.44 -7.21 -0.70
C VAL A 533 23.82 -8.01 0.44
N GLU A 534 22.67 -8.61 0.18
CA GLU A 534 21.89 -9.40 1.14
C GLU A 534 22.57 -10.69 1.59
N SER A 535 23.60 -11.16 0.88
CA SER A 535 24.38 -12.34 1.28
C SER A 535 25.33 -12.06 2.45
N SER A 536 25.61 -10.80 2.76
CA SER A 536 26.45 -10.38 3.88
C SER A 536 25.68 -10.24 5.21
N PHE A 537 24.40 -10.63 5.24
CA PHE A 537 23.51 -10.48 6.40
C PHE A 537 22.85 -11.81 6.78
N THR A 538 22.61 -11.99 8.07
CA THR A 538 21.89 -13.15 8.62
C THR A 538 20.72 -12.67 9.47
N CYS A 539 19.53 -13.23 9.25
CA CYS A 539 18.38 -12.97 10.12
C CYS A 539 18.65 -13.53 11.52
N THR A 540 18.75 -12.63 12.50
CA THR A 540 19.10 -12.95 13.89
C THR A 540 17.96 -12.54 14.81
N GLY A 541 17.60 -13.38 15.77
CA GLY A 541 16.59 -13.04 16.78
C GLY A 541 17.11 -12.04 17.83
N PRO A 542 16.23 -11.46 18.67
CA PRO A 542 16.66 -10.73 19.85
C PRO A 542 17.50 -11.67 20.74
N SER A 543 18.62 -11.16 21.25
CA SER A 543 19.45 -11.86 22.23
C SER A 543 18.60 -12.12 23.47
N GLN A 544 18.52 -13.38 23.93
CA GLN A 544 17.88 -13.74 25.20
C GLN A 544 18.55 -13.05 26.38
#